data_AF-A0A9D7LIE2-F1
#
_entry.id   AF-A0A9D7LIE2-F1
#
_cell.length_a   1.000
_cell.length_b   1.000
_cell.length_c   1.000
_cell.angle_alpha   90.00
_cell.angle_beta   90.00
_cell.angle_gamma   90.00
#
_symmetry.space_group_name_H-M   'P 1'
#
loop_
_entity.id
_entity.type
_entity.pdbx_description
1 polymer ?
#
loop_
_entity_poly.entity_id
_entity_poly.type
_entity_poly.pdbx_seq_one_letter_code
_entity_poly.pdbx_strand_id
1 'polypeptide(L)'
;MPTAKTRVQVTVDDDLRQVMDRARQLWPDLPESRLIARLARRGGDSLGAELTDRAAARAATLAKVAGDFNDCFPADYLTALRDEWPA
;
A
#
# COMPACT_ATOMS: atom_id res chain seq x y z
N MET A 1 19.79 8.26 -27.26
CA MET A 1 19.26 9.23 -26.28
C MET A 1 18.73 8.47 -25.07
N PRO A 2 19.27 8.67 -23.86
CA PRO A 2 18.67 8.13 -22.65
C PRO A 2 17.43 8.95 -22.31
N THR A 3 16.28 8.29 -22.11
CA THR A 3 15.06 8.94 -21.64
C THR A 3 15.06 8.93 -20.11
N ALA A 4 14.73 10.07 -19.48
CA ALA A 4 14.72 10.21 -18.02
C ALA A 4 13.62 9.41 -17.30
N LYS A 5 12.70 8.79 -18.05
CA LYS A 5 11.58 8.02 -17.50
C LYS A 5 11.88 6.53 -17.63
N THR A 6 11.78 5.81 -16.52
CA THR A 6 11.88 4.35 -16.49
C THR A 6 10.82 3.75 -17.40
N ARG A 7 11.25 2.90 -18.35
CA ARG A 7 10.35 2.15 -19.21
C ARG A 7 9.94 0.85 -18.51
N VAL A 8 8.64 0.58 -18.50
CA VAL A 8 8.09 -0.71 -18.07
C VAL A 8 7.51 -1.38 -19.30
N GLN A 9 7.89 -2.63 -19.54
CA GLN A 9 7.25 -3.47 -20.55
C GLN A 9 6.11 -4.23 -19.89
N VAL A 10 4.95 -4.24 -20.54
CA VAL A 10 3.74 -4.94 -20.07
C VAL A 10 3.30 -5.86 -21.20
N THR A 11 3.12 -7.13 -20.88
CA THR A 11 2.49 -8.11 -21.78
C THR A 11 1.00 -8.09 -21.51
N VAL A 12 0.19 -7.92 -22.56
CA VAL A 12 -1.27 -7.93 -22.46
C VAL A 12 -1.77 -9.36 -22.58
N ASP A 13 -2.01 -9.98 -21.43
CA ASP A 13 -2.74 -11.23 -21.31
C ASP A 13 -4.26 -11.02 -21.47
N ASP A 14 -5.03 -12.11 -21.41
CA ASP A 14 -6.47 -12.09 -21.64
C ASP A 14 -7.23 -11.28 -20.57
N ASP A 15 -6.79 -11.36 -19.31
CA ASP A 15 -7.39 -10.61 -18.21
C ASP A 15 -7.17 -9.11 -18.38
N LEU A 16 -5.93 -8.69 -18.68
CA LEU A 16 -5.62 -7.30 -18.94
C LEU A 16 -6.36 -6.79 -20.18
N ARG A 17 -6.51 -7.61 -21.22
CA ARG A 17 -7.30 -7.26 -22.41
C ARG A 17 -8.75 -6.95 -22.04
N GLN A 18 -9.38 -7.79 -21.23
CA GLN A 18 -10.76 -7.58 -20.79
C GLN A 18 -10.91 -6.28 -19.97
N VAL A 19 -9.96 -5.98 -19.09
CA VAL A 19 -9.94 -4.72 -18.32
C VAL A 19 -9.78 -3.53 -19.27
N MET A 20 -8.90 -3.64 -20.25
CA MET A 20 -8.67 -2.60 -21.25
C MET A 20 -9.90 -2.34 -22.12
N ASP A 21 -10.65 -3.38 -22.50
CA ASP A 21 -11.89 -3.21 -23.27
C ASP A 21 -12.96 -2.45 -22.49
N ARG A 22 -13.11 -2.72 -21.18
CA ARG A 22 -13.97 -1.92 -20.30
C ARG A 22 -13.48 -0.48 -20.21
N ALA A 23 -12.17 -0.27 -20.09
CA ALA A 23 -11.60 1.07 -20.02
C ALA A 23 -11.77 1.87 -21.33
N ARG A 24 -11.75 1.20 -22.50
CA ARG A 24 -12.05 1.84 -23.80
C ARG A 24 -13.48 2.33 -23.89
N GLN A 25 -14.44 1.68 -23.24
CA GLN A 25 -15.82 2.18 -23.19
C GLN A 25 -15.91 3.53 -22.48
N LEU A 26 -15.06 3.75 -21.47
CA LEU A 26 -15.00 5.01 -20.72
C LEU A 26 -14.11 6.07 -21.39
N TRP A 27 -13.05 5.63 -22.08
CA TRP A 27 -12.05 6.48 -22.70
C TRP A 27 -11.70 5.98 -24.11
N PRO A 28 -12.62 6.11 -25.09
CA PRO A 28 -12.46 5.53 -26.41
C PRO A 28 -11.30 6.15 -27.21
N ASP A 29 -11.03 7.43 -27.00
CA ASP A 29 -10.04 8.18 -27.77
C ASP A 29 -8.61 8.07 -27.23
N LEU A 30 -8.41 7.38 -26.11
CA LEU A 30 -7.08 7.25 -25.51
C LEU A 30 -6.28 6.13 -26.18
N PRO A 31 -5.00 6.40 -26.52
CA PRO A 31 -4.11 5.34 -26.97
C PRO A 31 -3.86 4.36 -25.82
N GLU A 32 -3.62 3.09 -26.17
CA GLU A 32 -3.43 1.96 -25.26
C GLU A 32 -2.44 2.24 -24.12
N SER A 33 -1.29 2.84 -24.42
CA SER A 33 -0.30 3.21 -23.39
C SER A 33 -0.82 4.23 -22.37
N ARG A 34 -1.68 5.17 -22.79
CA ARG A 34 -2.34 6.14 -21.90
C ARG A 34 -3.47 5.48 -21.11
N LEU A 35 -4.17 4.53 -21.71
CA LEU A 35 -5.20 3.73 -21.05
C LEU A 35 -4.60 2.93 -19.89
N ILE A 36 -3.50 2.21 -20.14
CA ILE A 36 -2.76 1.44 -19.11
C ILE A 36 -2.26 2.38 -18.00
N ALA A 37 -1.65 3.51 -18.36
CA ALA A 37 -1.18 4.46 -17.37
C ALA A 37 -2.31 5.03 -16.50
N ARG A 38 -3.50 5.25 -17.08
CA ARG A 38 -4.67 5.75 -16.37
C ARG A 38 -5.27 4.68 -15.45
N LEU A 39 -5.36 3.44 -15.92
CA LEU A 39 -5.76 2.28 -15.13
C LEU A 39 -4.84 2.08 -13.92
N ALA A 40 -3.52 2.11 -14.14
CA ALA A 40 -2.54 1.95 -13.07
C ALA A 40 -2.68 3.03 -11.97
N ARG A 41 -2.94 4.29 -12.36
CA ARG A 41 -3.19 5.38 -11.40
C ARG A 41 -4.48 5.15 -10.60
N ARG A 42 -5.57 4.79 -11.27
CA ARG A 42 -6.84 4.44 -10.60
C ARG A 42 -6.67 3.26 -9.64
N GLY A 43 -5.91 2.25 -10.03
CA GLY A 43 -5.57 1.12 -9.15
C GLY A 43 -4.75 1.56 -7.93
N GLY A 44 -3.78 2.46 -8.13
CA GLY A 44 -3.00 3.06 -7.05
C GLY A 44 -3.85 3.81 -6.03
N ASP A 45 -4.86 4.57 -6.49
CA ASP A 45 -5.79 5.27 -5.60
C ASP A 45 -6.58 4.27 -4.71
N SER A 46 -7.05 3.16 -5.29
CA SER A 46 -7.73 2.10 -4.54
C SER A 46 -6.81 1.39 -3.54
N LEU A 47 -5.56 1.10 -3.92
CA LEU A 47 -4.57 0.50 -3.02
C LEU A 47 -4.23 1.41 -1.84
N GLY A 48 -4.17 2.73 -2.06
CA GLY A 48 -3.96 3.71 -1.00
C GLY A 48 -5.05 3.65 0.08
N ALA A 49 -6.31 3.50 -0.34
CA ALA A 49 -7.43 3.30 0.58
C ALA A 49 -7.29 2.00 1.38
N GLU A 50 -7.02 0.87 0.70
CA GLU A 50 -6.85 -0.44 1.36
C GLU A 50 -5.70 -0.44 2.38
N LEU A 51 -4.56 0.19 2.04
CA LEU A 51 -3.43 0.31 2.95
C LEU A 51 -3.77 1.19 4.17
N THR A 52 -4.55 2.26 3.96
CA THR A 52 -5.02 3.13 5.05
C THR A 52 -5.95 2.36 5.99
N ASP A 53 -6.91 1.62 5.45
CA ASP A 53 -7.84 0.79 6.22
C ASP A 53 -7.10 -0.30 7.00
N ARG A 54 -6.11 -0.94 6.37
CA ARG A 54 -5.27 -1.94 7.03
C ARG A 54 -4.46 -1.32 8.18
N ALA A 55 -3.92 -0.12 7.99
CA ALA A 55 -3.19 0.60 9.03
C ALA A 55 -4.12 0.98 10.20
N ALA A 56 -5.34 1.46 9.90
CA ALA A 56 -6.34 1.78 10.91
C ALA A 56 -6.79 0.54 11.69
N ALA A 57 -7.05 -0.58 11.02
CA ALA A 57 -7.42 -1.84 11.66
C ALA A 57 -6.31 -2.37 12.59
N ARG A 58 -5.05 -2.25 12.16
CA ARG A 58 -3.89 -2.58 13.01
C ARG A 58 -3.81 -1.66 14.23
N ALA A 59 -3.93 -0.34 14.04
CA ALA A 59 -3.89 0.62 15.14
C ALA A 59 -5.02 0.37 16.15
N ALA A 60 -6.24 0.09 15.68
CA ALA A 60 -7.37 -0.24 16.54
C ALA A 60 -7.13 -1.53 17.33
N THR A 61 -6.53 -2.56 16.71
CA THR A 61 -6.16 -3.79 17.41
C THR A 61 -5.12 -3.53 18.49
N LEU A 62 -4.09 -2.74 18.19
CA LEU A 62 -3.06 -2.37 19.17
C LEU A 62 -3.66 -1.56 20.32
N ALA A 63 -4.54 -0.60 20.04
CA ALA A 63 -5.19 0.21 21.07
C ALA A 63 -6.06 -0.62 22.02
N LYS A 64 -6.64 -1.74 21.56
CA LYS A 64 -7.45 -2.63 22.41
C LYS A 64 -6.62 -3.41 23.43
N VAL A 65 -5.36 -3.70 23.12
CA VAL A 65 -4.46 -4.48 23.98
C VAL A 65 -3.42 -3.62 24.69
N ALA A 66 -3.30 -2.35 24.28
CA ALA A 66 -2.36 -1.42 24.86
C ALA A 66 -2.75 -1.12 26.29
N GLY A 67 -1.87 -1.47 27.22
CA GLY A 67 -2.05 -1.23 28.65
C GLY A 67 -2.68 -2.38 29.42
N ASP A 68 -3.12 -3.45 28.76
CA ASP A 68 -3.70 -4.64 29.42
C ASP A 68 -2.75 -5.31 30.42
N PHE A 69 -1.44 -5.06 30.29
CA PHE A 69 -0.39 -5.62 31.15
C PHE A 69 0.39 -4.54 31.91
N ASN A 70 -0.10 -3.30 31.99
CA ASN A 70 0.62 -2.24 32.71
C ASN A 70 0.82 -2.59 34.20
N ASP A 71 -0.10 -3.34 34.80
CA ASP A 71 0.01 -3.78 36.19
C ASP A 71 0.96 -4.99 36.36
N CYS A 72 1.39 -5.63 35.27
CA CYS A 72 2.32 -6.76 35.31
C CYS A 72 3.79 -6.34 35.38
N PHE A 73 4.10 -5.06 35.10
CA PHE A 73 5.46 -4.57 35.06
C PHE A 73 5.63 -3.32 35.93
N PRO A 74 6.73 -3.21 36.70
CA PRO A 74 6.99 -2.01 37.47
C PRO A 74 7.25 -0.79 36.56
N ALA A 75 6.99 0.41 37.09
CA ALA A 75 7.00 1.65 36.30
C ALA A 75 8.36 1.97 35.63
N ASP A 76 9.46 1.47 36.19
CA ASP A 76 10.84 1.63 35.72
C ASP A 76 11.35 0.45 34.87
N TYR A 77 10.52 -0.56 34.62
CA TYR A 77 10.90 -1.82 33.94
C TYR A 77 11.62 -1.59 32.61
N LEU A 78 11.10 -0.70 31.76
CA LEU A 78 11.69 -0.41 30.45
C LEU A 78 13.03 0.34 30.53
N THR A 79 13.25 1.10 31.60
CA THR A 79 14.52 1.79 31.83
C THR A 79 15.57 0.79 32.28
N ALA A 80 15.24 -0.02 33.30
CA ALA A 80 16.11 -1.09 33.78
C ALA A 80 16.51 -2.08 32.67
N LEU A 81 15.55 -2.48 31.82
CA LEU A 81 15.81 -3.38 30.69
C LEU A 81 16.77 -2.78 29.65
N ARG A 82 16.74 -1.45 29.43
CA ARG A 82 17.64 -0.78 28.48
C ARG A 82 19.05 -0.64 29.02
N ASP A 83 19.19 -0.43 30.33
CA ASP A 83 20.50 -0.33 31.00
C ASP A 83 21.27 -1.65 30.96
N GLU A 84 20.57 -2.79 30.82
CA GLU A 84 21.17 -4.12 30.66
C GLU A 84 21.68 -4.41 29.24
N TRP A 85 21.31 -3.60 28.24
CA TRP A 85 21.72 -3.85 26.85
C TRP A 85 23.13 -3.31 26.60
N PRO A 86 24.09 -4.14 26.13
CA PRO A 86 25.39 -3.64 25.71
C PRO A 86 25.23 -2.69 24.52
N ALA A 87 26.00 -1.59 24.55
CA ALA A 87 26.03 -0.55 23.51
C ALA A 87 26.45 -1.06 22.13
#